data_AF-A0A1C6BKI2-F1
#
_entry.id   AF-A0A1C6BKI2-F1
#
_cell.length_a   1.000
_cell.length_b   1.000
_cell.length_c   1.000
_cell.angle_alpha   90.00
_cell.angle_beta   90.00
_cell.angle_gamma   90.00
#
_symmetry.space_group_name_H-M   'P 1'
#
loop_
_entity.id
_entity.type
_entity.pdbx_description
1 polymer ?
#
loop_
_entity_poly.entity_id
_entity_poly.type
_entity_poly.pdbx_seq_one_letter_code
_entity_poly.pdbx_strand_id
1 'polypeptide(L)'
;MITRTVKLSRKFNALGYRTVALSGNDSEEIRLAAFERLAMDEAAATEEMQPLDYIFSRDILNEGVDIVEVNQVIMLRPTQSPIVFIQQLGRGLRKAPGKEYVVVLDFIGNYNNNFMIPVALSGDRSYNADVIRKYVISGNSTIPGASTVHFDQISKDKIFKSIDRIKGMKALIKESYISLKNRLGRIPLLYDFYENQEIDPLVIIREYKTYDAFMQAMEKEKYKNCLSEQEKLTLEYLSKTVLSGVRPDELAILGQLLHKDQIRIEDFAEEYKKKFGFEVSIAQVKDAVQVLQGHFVSKEAEYQKFSRIDILESTRPGMIQRVQSYAERLTHRQFYTQVEDIIKVGITRYQEKYLPGRSADNPFVLYEKYSRRDVSLLMNCGKDLSSIMYGMKRIKDDVFIFITYHKEESQDEKNYVDGKPDYADAFEDNLIFKWDSQIGKGLDSSYMQDVLGAARKHLLVKKSDAETSFYYMGQFDIVKALNAQKEDNRGRMQLITKVTIKMHHAVREDLLRYLQSNITA
;
A
#
# COMPACT_ATOMS: atom_id res chain seq x y z
N MET A 1 -12.90 6.99 -34.46
CA MET A 1 -12.37 7.63 -33.23
C MET A 1 -11.53 8.87 -33.49
N ILE A 2 -10.68 8.96 -34.54
CA ILE A 2 -10.11 10.25 -35.04
C ILE A 2 -11.22 11.29 -35.28
N THR A 3 -12.39 10.80 -35.65
CA THR A 3 -13.65 11.53 -35.76
C THR A 3 -14.04 12.33 -34.51
N ARG A 4 -13.64 11.92 -33.29
CA ARG A 4 -14.10 12.58 -32.05
C ARG A 4 -13.33 13.86 -31.74
N THR A 5 -12.00 13.86 -31.85
CA THR A 5 -11.17 15.07 -31.65
C THR A 5 -11.50 16.12 -32.70
N VAL A 6 -11.60 15.72 -33.97
CA VAL A 6 -12.01 16.61 -35.07
C VAL A 6 -13.43 17.16 -34.86
N LYS A 7 -14.39 16.31 -34.45
CA LYS A 7 -15.77 16.76 -34.20
C LYS A 7 -15.86 17.71 -33.00
N LEU A 8 -15.08 17.49 -31.95
CA LEU A 8 -15.01 18.40 -30.80
C LEU A 8 -14.41 19.74 -31.20
N SER A 9 -13.28 19.74 -31.91
CA SER A 9 -12.66 20.97 -32.40
C SER A 9 -13.62 21.77 -33.29
N ARG A 10 -14.34 21.14 -34.23
CA ARG A 10 -15.35 21.83 -35.06
C ARG A 10 -16.47 22.45 -34.22
N LYS A 11 -16.96 21.75 -33.19
CA LYS A 11 -18.01 22.27 -32.30
C LYS A 11 -17.52 23.44 -31.45
N PHE A 12 -16.29 23.39 -30.98
CA PHE A 12 -15.69 24.48 -30.19
C PHE A 12 -15.45 25.73 -31.06
N ASN A 13 -14.96 25.55 -32.28
CA ASN A 13 -14.85 26.64 -33.26
C ASN A 13 -16.21 27.27 -33.57
N ALA A 14 -17.28 26.47 -33.69
CA ALA A 14 -18.63 26.99 -33.86
C ALA A 14 -19.16 27.80 -32.66
N LEU A 15 -18.56 27.62 -31.47
CA LEU A 15 -18.86 28.38 -30.26
C LEU A 15 -17.90 29.56 -30.06
N GLY A 16 -16.99 29.83 -31.00
CA GLY A 16 -16.05 30.94 -30.96
C GLY A 16 -14.66 30.63 -30.40
N TYR A 17 -14.37 29.39 -30.01
CA TYR A 17 -13.03 29.00 -29.52
C TYR A 17 -12.09 28.63 -30.67
N ARG A 18 -10.85 29.11 -30.63
CA ARG A 18 -9.80 28.82 -31.61
C ARG A 18 -9.17 27.47 -31.27
N THR A 19 -9.52 26.42 -32.03
CA THR A 19 -9.06 25.07 -31.70
C THR A 19 -8.61 24.27 -32.92
N VAL A 20 -7.67 23.35 -32.70
CA VAL A 20 -7.23 22.37 -33.71
C VAL A 20 -7.30 20.95 -33.15
N ALA A 21 -7.41 19.98 -34.05
CA ALA A 21 -7.33 18.56 -33.70
C ALA A 21 -6.06 17.95 -34.30
N LEU A 22 -5.27 17.27 -33.47
CA LEU A 22 -4.07 16.55 -33.89
C LEU A 22 -4.26 15.04 -33.70
N SER A 23 -3.60 14.26 -34.56
CA SER A 23 -3.51 12.80 -34.59
C SER A 23 -2.09 12.31 -34.85
N GLY A 24 -1.79 11.04 -34.52
CA GLY A 24 -0.46 10.45 -34.77
C GLY A 24 -0.03 10.41 -36.24
N ASN A 25 -0.92 10.72 -37.18
CA ASN A 25 -0.63 10.77 -38.61
C ASN A 25 -0.21 12.18 -39.09
N ASP A 26 -0.39 13.22 -38.27
CA ASP A 26 0.00 14.59 -38.64
C ASP A 26 1.53 14.71 -38.63
N SER A 27 2.07 15.47 -39.59
CA SER A 27 3.51 15.71 -39.70
C SER A 27 4.06 16.47 -38.50
N GLU A 28 5.37 16.37 -38.27
CA GLU A 28 6.05 17.09 -37.21
C GLU A 28 5.88 18.61 -37.34
N GLU A 29 5.94 19.13 -38.58
CA GLU A 29 5.69 20.55 -38.89
C GLU A 29 4.30 21.02 -38.45
N ILE A 30 3.24 20.26 -38.75
CA ILE A 30 1.86 20.60 -38.35
C ILE A 30 1.73 20.62 -36.83
N ARG A 31 2.39 19.67 -36.15
CA ARG A 31 2.37 19.59 -34.68
C ARG A 31 3.09 20.80 -34.06
N LEU A 32 4.30 21.11 -34.53
CA LEU A 32 5.08 22.25 -34.06
C LEU A 32 4.32 23.56 -34.23
N ALA A 33 3.76 23.80 -35.42
CA ALA A 33 2.96 25.00 -35.68
C ALA A 33 1.74 25.10 -34.75
N ALA A 34 1.06 23.99 -34.46
CA ALA A 34 -0.04 23.99 -33.51
C ALA A 34 0.42 24.30 -32.07
N PHE A 35 1.58 23.79 -31.66
CA PHE A 35 2.12 24.04 -30.33
C PHE A 35 2.60 25.48 -30.15
N GLU A 36 3.28 26.05 -31.15
CA GLU A 36 3.67 27.45 -31.16
C GLU A 36 2.44 28.37 -31.05
N ARG A 37 1.38 28.07 -31.80
CA ARG A 37 0.13 28.83 -31.70
C ARG A 37 -0.57 28.67 -30.34
N LEU A 38 -0.42 27.55 -29.65
CA LEU A 38 -0.97 27.37 -28.31
C LEU A 38 -0.18 28.15 -27.25
N ALA A 39 1.13 28.30 -27.44
CA ALA A 39 2.01 29.07 -26.54
C ALA A 39 2.09 30.56 -26.89
N MET A 40 1.49 30.98 -28.00
CA MET A 40 1.55 32.35 -28.51
C MET A 40 0.69 33.30 -27.67
N ASP A 41 1.28 34.43 -27.27
CA ASP A 41 0.56 35.54 -26.67
C ASP A 41 -0.33 36.26 -27.68
N GLU A 42 -1.48 36.77 -27.25
CA GLU A 42 -2.41 37.55 -28.09
C GLU A 42 -1.72 38.74 -28.78
N ALA A 43 -0.73 39.35 -28.14
CA ALA A 43 0.03 40.48 -28.69
C ALA A 43 0.92 40.11 -29.88
N ALA A 44 1.25 38.83 -30.06
CA ALA A 44 2.08 38.32 -31.14
C ALA A 44 1.25 37.79 -32.34
N ALA A 45 -0.08 37.91 -32.28
CA ALA A 45 -0.98 37.45 -33.33
C ALA A 45 -0.79 38.25 -34.64
N THR A 46 -0.75 37.54 -35.76
CA THR A 46 -0.70 38.12 -37.12
C THR A 46 -1.88 37.65 -37.95
N GLU A 47 -2.15 38.26 -39.11
CA GLU A 47 -3.22 37.79 -40.01
C GLU A 47 -3.03 36.33 -40.44
N GLU A 48 -1.78 35.86 -40.53
CA GLU A 48 -1.43 34.50 -40.94
C GLU A 48 -1.38 33.51 -39.77
N MET A 49 -1.10 33.98 -38.55
CA MET A 49 -0.88 33.13 -37.38
C MET A 49 -1.61 33.68 -36.15
N GLN A 50 -2.70 33.00 -35.81
CA GLN A 50 -3.52 33.34 -34.65
C GLN A 50 -3.29 32.33 -33.51
N PRO A 51 -3.29 32.79 -32.25
CA PRO A 51 -3.12 31.90 -31.11
C PRO A 51 -4.31 30.92 -30.97
N LEU A 52 -4.08 29.83 -30.26
CA LEU A 52 -5.05 28.77 -30.02
C LEU A 52 -5.47 28.75 -28.55
N ASP A 53 -6.75 28.47 -28.31
CA ASP A 53 -7.27 28.25 -26.97
C ASP A 53 -7.11 26.77 -26.56
N TYR A 54 -7.31 25.84 -27.51
CA TYR A 54 -7.25 24.40 -27.23
C TYR A 54 -6.67 23.57 -28.39
N ILE A 55 -5.92 22.54 -28.01
CA ILE A 55 -5.54 21.44 -28.90
C ILE A 55 -6.25 20.16 -28.44
N PHE A 56 -7.05 19.57 -29.34
CA PHE A 56 -7.64 18.25 -29.14
C PHE A 56 -6.69 17.18 -29.69
N SER A 57 -6.13 16.35 -28.82
CA SER A 57 -5.18 15.32 -29.24
C SER A 57 -5.60 13.92 -28.81
N ARG A 58 -5.21 12.93 -29.61
CA ARG A 58 -5.22 11.51 -29.25
C ARG A 58 -3.81 10.95 -29.45
N ASP A 59 -3.24 10.41 -28.38
CA ASP A 59 -1.97 9.67 -28.34
C ASP A 59 -0.68 10.48 -28.68
N ILE A 60 -0.75 11.65 -29.33
CA ILE A 60 0.44 12.48 -29.64
C ILE A 60 1.01 13.14 -28.39
N LEU A 61 0.16 13.56 -27.46
CA LEU A 61 0.59 14.08 -26.17
C LEU A 61 1.08 12.96 -25.24
N ASN A 62 1.58 11.84 -25.76
CA ASN A 62 2.26 10.83 -24.96
C ASN A 62 3.77 10.76 -25.26
N GLU A 63 4.24 11.34 -26.38
CA GLU A 63 5.64 11.27 -26.83
C GLU A 63 6.20 12.66 -27.17
N GLY A 64 7.40 12.99 -26.67
CA GLY A 64 8.32 13.99 -27.22
C GLY A 64 7.99 15.49 -27.13
N VAL A 65 6.73 15.90 -26.95
CA VAL A 65 6.34 17.32 -27.02
C VAL A 65 6.36 17.98 -25.64
N ASP A 66 6.85 19.21 -25.54
CA ASP A 66 6.85 20.00 -24.31
C ASP A 66 6.29 21.41 -24.55
N ILE A 67 5.18 21.74 -23.89
CA ILE A 67 4.56 23.08 -23.95
C ILE A 67 4.42 23.54 -22.50
N VAL A 68 5.33 24.40 -22.06
CA VAL A 68 5.52 24.75 -20.65
C VAL A 68 4.37 25.64 -20.16
N GLU A 69 3.83 26.44 -21.07
CA GLU A 69 2.81 27.48 -20.88
C GLU A 69 1.40 26.91 -20.64
N VAL A 70 1.18 25.61 -20.87
CA VAL A 70 -0.15 24.98 -20.72
C VAL A 70 -0.70 25.18 -19.31
N ASN A 71 -1.77 25.96 -19.19
CA ASN A 71 -2.44 26.29 -17.93
C ASN A 71 -3.72 25.47 -17.69
N GLN A 72 -4.18 24.69 -18.68
CA GLN A 72 -5.35 23.83 -18.54
C GLN A 72 -5.16 22.48 -19.23
N VAL A 73 -5.49 21.40 -18.54
CA VAL A 73 -5.47 20.03 -19.06
C VAL A 73 -6.87 19.42 -18.90
N ILE A 74 -7.50 19.03 -20.01
CA ILE A 74 -8.84 18.44 -20.01
C ILE A 74 -8.76 16.98 -20.46
N MET A 75 -9.17 16.05 -19.60
CA MET A 75 -9.20 14.62 -19.86
C MET A 75 -10.64 14.17 -20.17
N LEU A 76 -10.87 13.74 -21.42
CA LEU A 76 -12.18 13.28 -21.93
C LEU A 76 -12.18 11.79 -22.28
N ARG A 77 -11.23 11.03 -21.73
CA ARG A 77 -10.98 9.62 -22.03
C ARG A 77 -10.93 8.81 -20.74
N PRO A 78 -11.26 7.50 -20.78
CA PRO A 78 -11.08 6.65 -19.62
C PRO A 78 -9.61 6.53 -19.24
N THR A 79 -9.32 6.62 -17.94
CA THR A 79 -7.99 6.35 -17.37
C THR A 79 -7.72 4.86 -17.35
N GLN A 80 -6.81 4.40 -18.20
CA GLN A 80 -6.44 2.98 -18.32
C GLN A 80 -5.23 2.61 -17.46
N SER A 81 -4.33 3.57 -17.21
CA SER A 81 -3.09 3.35 -16.46
C SER A 81 -2.81 4.57 -15.58
N PRO A 82 -2.45 4.36 -14.30
CA PRO A 82 -2.01 5.44 -13.41
C PRO A 82 -0.79 6.19 -13.95
N ILE A 83 0.12 5.49 -14.63
CA ILE A 83 1.34 6.08 -15.17
C ILE A 83 1.02 7.02 -16.33
N VAL A 84 0.19 6.57 -17.27
CA VAL A 84 -0.23 7.42 -18.41
C VAL A 84 -1.02 8.62 -17.91
N PHE A 85 -1.81 8.46 -16.85
CA PHE A 85 -2.50 9.58 -16.20
C PHE A 85 -1.51 10.63 -15.65
N ILE A 86 -0.52 10.20 -14.86
CA ILE A 86 0.50 11.10 -14.31
C ILE A 86 1.35 11.75 -15.40
N GLN A 87 1.71 11.02 -16.46
CA GLN A 87 2.45 11.58 -17.60
C GLN A 87 1.66 12.69 -18.29
N GLN A 88 0.36 12.50 -18.50
CA GLN A 88 -0.50 13.51 -19.12
C GLN A 88 -0.71 14.71 -18.20
N LEU A 89 -0.91 14.46 -16.91
CA LEU A 89 -0.98 15.49 -15.88
C LEU A 89 0.30 16.33 -15.86
N GLY A 90 1.47 15.67 -15.88
CA GLY A 90 2.79 16.28 -15.79
C GLY A 90 3.10 17.32 -16.88
N ARG A 91 2.43 17.23 -18.03
CA ARG A 91 2.56 18.23 -19.11
C ARG A 91 2.11 19.61 -18.69
N GLY A 92 1.05 19.68 -17.90
CA GLY A 92 0.56 20.94 -17.34
C GLY A 92 1.30 21.40 -16.10
N LEU A 93 2.17 20.59 -15.49
CA LEU A 93 2.80 20.91 -14.19
C LEU A 93 4.08 21.74 -14.31
N ARG A 94 4.60 21.97 -15.52
CA ARG A 94 5.84 22.76 -15.69
C ARG A 94 5.59 24.24 -15.40
N LYS A 95 6.56 24.90 -14.78
CA LYS A 95 6.48 26.33 -14.42
C LYS A 95 6.75 27.20 -15.64
N ALA A 96 5.90 28.18 -15.89
CA ALA A 96 6.07 29.20 -16.93
C ALA A 96 5.84 30.60 -16.32
N PRO A 97 6.49 31.65 -16.86
CA PRO A 97 6.14 33.04 -16.51
C PRO A 97 4.64 33.29 -16.73
N GLY A 98 3.99 34.00 -15.81
CA GLY A 98 2.55 34.30 -15.87
C GLY A 98 1.61 33.13 -15.53
N LYS A 99 2.13 31.92 -15.31
CA LYS A 99 1.34 30.75 -14.92
C LYS A 99 1.38 30.53 -13.40
N GLU A 100 0.32 30.93 -12.72
CA GLU A 100 0.20 30.77 -11.26
C GLU A 100 -0.15 29.32 -10.86
N TYR A 101 -1.04 28.68 -11.62
CA TYR A 101 -1.47 27.31 -11.40
C TYR A 101 -1.93 26.66 -12.71
N VAL A 102 -2.15 25.35 -12.68
CA VAL A 102 -2.76 24.60 -13.78
C VAL A 102 -4.10 24.02 -13.34
N VAL A 103 -5.13 24.19 -14.17
CA VAL A 103 -6.44 23.60 -13.95
C VAL A 103 -6.54 22.27 -14.68
N VAL A 104 -6.83 21.21 -13.94
CA VAL A 104 -6.98 19.86 -14.52
C VAL A 104 -8.42 19.42 -14.35
N LEU A 105 -9.09 19.16 -15.48
CA LEU A 105 -10.48 18.72 -15.52
C LEU A 105 -10.54 17.30 -16.06
N ASP A 106 -10.83 16.33 -15.20
CA ASP A 106 -11.05 14.94 -15.58
C ASP A 106 -12.54 14.60 -15.58
N PHE A 107 -13.09 14.31 -16.77
CA PHE A 107 -14.51 13.98 -16.93
C PHE A 107 -14.74 12.48 -16.71
N ILE A 108 -15.15 12.15 -15.49
CA ILE A 108 -15.36 10.77 -15.05
C ILE A 108 -16.66 10.19 -15.65
N GLY A 109 -16.49 9.38 -16.69
CA GLY A 109 -17.54 8.58 -17.31
C GLY A 109 -17.92 7.33 -16.49
N ASN A 110 -18.81 6.51 -17.03
CA ASN A 110 -19.16 5.22 -16.45
C ASN A 110 -18.16 4.15 -16.90
N TYR A 111 -16.96 4.18 -16.33
CA TYR A 111 -15.88 3.24 -16.64
C TYR A 111 -15.55 2.38 -15.43
N ASN A 112 -15.20 1.12 -15.66
CA ASN A 112 -14.80 0.21 -14.59
C ASN A 112 -13.43 0.58 -13.98
N ASN A 113 -12.62 1.37 -14.69
CA ASN A 113 -11.24 1.68 -14.30
C ASN A 113 -11.10 3.05 -13.60
N ASN A 114 -12.21 3.67 -13.18
CA ASN A 114 -12.18 4.99 -12.52
C ASN A 114 -11.34 5.01 -11.23
N PHE A 115 -11.21 3.87 -10.54
CA PHE A 115 -10.33 3.72 -9.37
C PHE A 115 -8.84 3.96 -9.68
N MET A 116 -8.43 3.94 -10.96
CA MET A 116 -7.06 4.25 -11.36
C MET A 116 -6.69 5.72 -11.10
N ILE A 117 -7.66 6.63 -11.06
CA ILE A 117 -7.43 8.07 -10.83
C ILE A 117 -6.92 8.31 -9.40
N PRO A 118 -7.63 7.91 -8.32
CA PRO A 118 -7.10 8.04 -6.97
C PRO A 118 -5.86 7.17 -6.71
N VAL A 119 -5.69 6.04 -7.41
CA VAL A 119 -4.41 5.28 -7.39
C VAL A 119 -3.27 6.13 -7.93
N ALA A 120 -3.47 6.79 -9.08
CA ALA A 120 -2.47 7.65 -9.70
C ALA A 120 -2.06 8.81 -8.78
N LEU A 121 -3.06 9.52 -8.25
CA LEU A 121 -2.86 10.73 -7.45
C LEU A 121 -2.37 10.46 -6.03
N SER A 122 -2.71 9.31 -5.43
CA SER A 122 -2.22 8.93 -4.10
C SER A 122 -0.80 8.38 -4.12
N GLY A 123 -0.37 7.85 -5.27
CA GLY A 123 0.88 7.09 -5.40
C GLY A 123 0.82 5.67 -4.81
N ASP A 124 -0.28 5.28 -4.17
CA ASP A 124 -0.42 3.93 -3.60
C ASP A 124 -0.74 2.90 -4.70
N ARG A 125 0.18 1.96 -4.91
CA ARG A 125 0.09 0.89 -5.91
C ARG A 125 -0.29 -0.47 -5.35
N SER A 126 -0.75 -0.54 -4.10
CA SER A 126 -1.22 -1.77 -3.47
C SER A 126 -2.61 -2.19 -3.96
N TYR A 127 -3.31 -1.31 -4.67
CA TYR A 127 -4.70 -1.47 -5.10
C TYR A 127 -5.62 -1.84 -3.92
N ASN A 128 -5.28 -1.37 -2.72
CA ASN A 128 -6.08 -1.55 -1.54
C ASN A 128 -7.29 -0.61 -1.61
N ALA A 129 -8.49 -1.19 -1.72
CA ALA A 129 -9.75 -0.46 -1.85
C ALA A 129 -9.89 0.64 -0.80
N ASP A 130 -9.45 0.39 0.43
CA ASP A 130 -9.62 1.30 1.55
C ASP A 130 -8.66 2.47 1.53
N VAL A 131 -7.42 2.25 1.10
CA VAL A 131 -6.47 3.36 0.88
C VAL A 131 -6.99 4.26 -0.26
N ILE A 132 -7.53 3.64 -1.31
CA ILE A 132 -8.12 4.37 -2.43
C ILE A 132 -9.35 5.17 -1.95
N ARG A 133 -10.26 4.56 -1.18
CA ARG A 133 -11.44 5.24 -0.61
C ARG A 133 -11.03 6.38 0.32
N LYS A 134 -10.06 6.17 1.20
CA LYS A 134 -9.49 7.20 2.07
C LYS A 134 -9.01 8.39 1.26
N TYR A 135 -8.31 8.16 0.16
CA TYR A 135 -7.83 9.24 -0.71
C TYR A 135 -8.99 10.01 -1.38
N VAL A 136 -10.04 9.34 -1.82
CA VAL A 136 -11.22 10.00 -2.43
C VAL A 136 -11.97 10.88 -1.41
N ILE A 137 -11.99 10.48 -0.14
CA ILE A 137 -12.67 11.19 0.94
C ILE A 137 -11.83 12.35 1.48
N SER A 138 -10.54 12.10 1.75
CA SER A 138 -9.66 12.98 2.51
C SER A 138 -8.39 13.41 1.73
N GLY A 139 -8.33 13.17 0.42
CA GLY A 139 -7.13 13.41 -0.40
C GLY A 139 -6.61 14.84 -0.32
N ASN A 140 -7.51 15.83 -0.20
CA ASN A 140 -7.16 17.24 -0.04
C ASN A 140 -6.32 17.55 1.20
N SER A 141 -6.47 16.78 2.28
CA SER A 141 -5.65 16.93 3.50
C SER A 141 -4.32 16.18 3.44
N THR A 142 -4.07 15.41 2.37
CA THR A 142 -2.84 14.60 2.22
C THR A 142 -1.84 15.16 1.21
N ILE A 143 -2.26 16.06 0.32
CA ILE A 143 -1.37 16.67 -0.67
C ILE A 143 -0.68 17.88 -0.03
N PRO A 144 0.66 17.89 0.08
CA PRO A 144 1.38 19.04 0.61
C PRO A 144 1.37 20.21 -0.38
N GLY A 145 1.34 21.44 0.14
CA GLY A 145 1.43 22.67 -0.67
C GLY A 145 0.07 23.26 -1.05
N ALA A 146 0.04 24.03 -2.15
CA ALA A 146 -1.13 24.78 -2.60
C ALA A 146 -2.04 24.00 -3.57
N SER A 147 -1.66 22.78 -3.95
CA SER A 147 -2.41 21.95 -4.89
C SER A 147 -3.63 21.33 -4.23
N THR A 148 -4.77 21.33 -4.92
CA THR A 148 -6.04 20.75 -4.43
C THR A 148 -6.62 19.77 -5.44
N VAL A 149 -7.27 18.70 -4.96
CA VAL A 149 -7.95 17.70 -5.79
C VAL A 149 -9.41 17.59 -5.35
N HIS A 150 -10.32 18.05 -6.20
CA HIS A 150 -11.75 18.01 -5.90
C HIS A 150 -12.47 16.94 -6.73
N PHE A 151 -13.16 16.03 -6.05
CA PHE A 151 -14.12 15.10 -6.67
C PHE A 151 -15.54 15.56 -6.36
N ASP A 152 -16.34 15.84 -7.39
CA ASP A 152 -17.77 16.08 -7.20
C ASP A 152 -18.49 14.81 -6.70
N GLN A 153 -19.68 14.98 -6.12
CA GLN A 153 -20.40 13.87 -5.49
C GLN A 153 -20.71 12.72 -6.46
N ILE A 154 -21.09 13.03 -7.70
CA ILE A 154 -21.40 12.01 -8.71
C ILE A 154 -20.13 11.26 -9.12
N SER A 155 -19.03 11.98 -9.27
CA SER A 155 -17.72 11.37 -9.55
C SER A 155 -17.23 10.48 -8.40
N LYS A 156 -17.40 10.90 -7.14
CA LYS A 156 -17.10 10.07 -5.97
C LYS A 156 -17.86 8.75 -6.02
N ASP A 157 -19.17 8.79 -6.24
CA ASP A 157 -20.02 7.60 -6.31
C ASP A 157 -19.60 6.67 -7.45
N LYS A 158 -19.23 7.23 -8.62
CA LYS A 158 -18.71 6.43 -9.75
C LYS A 158 -17.37 5.79 -9.43
N ILE A 159 -16.48 6.51 -8.73
CA ILE A 159 -15.20 5.96 -8.28
C ILE A 159 -15.44 4.84 -7.27
N PHE A 160 -16.27 5.05 -6.25
CA PHE A 160 -16.60 4.01 -5.26
C PHE A 160 -17.18 2.76 -5.91
N LYS A 161 -18.18 2.91 -6.81
CA LYS A 161 -18.73 1.79 -7.57
C LYS A 161 -17.68 1.05 -8.41
N SER A 162 -16.66 1.76 -8.91
CA SER A 162 -15.56 1.14 -9.66
C SER A 162 -14.60 0.37 -8.74
N ILE A 163 -14.40 0.84 -7.49
CA ILE A 163 -13.60 0.17 -6.47
C ILE A 163 -14.25 -1.17 -6.08
N ASP A 164 -15.57 -1.19 -5.86
CA ASP A 164 -16.31 -2.42 -5.51
C ASP A 164 -16.28 -3.45 -6.65
N ARG A 165 -16.10 -2.96 -7.88
CA ARG A 165 -15.98 -3.75 -9.11
C ARG A 165 -14.54 -4.11 -9.46
N ILE A 166 -13.55 -3.83 -8.60
CA ILE A 166 -12.18 -4.34 -8.76
C ILE A 166 -12.23 -5.88 -8.61
N LYS A 167 -12.62 -6.55 -9.68
CA LYS A 167 -12.58 -8.00 -9.84
C LYS A 167 -11.61 -8.30 -10.98
N GLY A 168 -10.79 -9.33 -10.80
CA GLY A 168 -9.76 -9.70 -11.78
C GLY A 168 -8.42 -9.02 -11.55
N MET A 169 -7.89 -9.06 -10.31
CA MET A 169 -6.54 -8.58 -9.99
C MET A 169 -5.49 -9.19 -10.94
N LYS A 170 -5.65 -10.46 -11.32
CA LYS A 170 -4.80 -11.13 -12.32
C LYS A 170 -4.80 -10.45 -13.70
N ALA A 171 -5.92 -9.87 -14.13
CA ALA A 171 -5.99 -9.12 -15.39
C ALA A 171 -5.20 -7.81 -15.29
N LEU A 172 -5.35 -7.07 -14.18
CA LEU A 172 -4.58 -5.85 -13.92
C LEU A 172 -3.07 -6.15 -13.83
N ILE A 173 -2.69 -7.21 -13.12
CA ILE A 173 -1.29 -7.68 -13.03
C ILE A 173 -0.74 -7.99 -14.42
N LYS A 174 -1.52 -8.69 -15.26
CA LYS A 174 -1.10 -9.01 -16.62
C LYS A 174 -0.92 -7.78 -17.49
N GLU A 175 -1.83 -6.80 -17.40
CA GLU A 175 -1.72 -5.54 -18.16
C GLU A 175 -0.49 -4.73 -17.75
N SER A 176 -0.25 -4.59 -16.44
CA SER A 176 0.95 -3.94 -15.90
C SER A 176 2.23 -4.68 -16.31
N TYR A 177 2.24 -6.01 -16.27
CA TYR A 177 3.36 -6.83 -16.75
C TYR A 177 3.69 -6.56 -18.22
N ILE A 178 2.68 -6.60 -19.10
CA ILE A 178 2.88 -6.37 -20.54
C ILE A 178 3.41 -4.95 -20.78
N SER A 179 2.82 -3.96 -20.11
CA SER A 179 3.26 -2.56 -20.18
C SER A 179 4.72 -2.40 -19.76
N LEU A 180 5.09 -2.91 -18.59
CA LEU A 180 6.43 -2.81 -18.03
C LEU A 180 7.46 -3.57 -18.89
N LYS A 181 7.13 -4.78 -19.34
CA LYS A 181 8.00 -5.57 -20.23
C LYS A 181 8.30 -4.83 -21.53
N ASN A 182 7.28 -4.22 -22.15
CA ASN A 182 7.46 -3.45 -23.37
C ASN A 182 8.34 -2.21 -23.14
N ARG A 183 8.19 -1.54 -21.98
CA ARG A 183 9.01 -0.37 -21.62
C ARG A 183 10.47 -0.74 -21.35
N LEU A 184 10.72 -1.87 -20.68
CA LEU A 184 12.07 -2.30 -20.33
C LEU A 184 12.79 -3.06 -21.46
N GLY A 185 12.05 -3.58 -22.44
CA GLY A 185 12.60 -4.45 -23.49
C GLY A 185 13.06 -5.83 -22.97
N ARG A 186 12.78 -6.17 -21.71
CA ARG A 186 13.12 -7.45 -21.07
C ARG A 186 12.03 -7.89 -20.10
N ILE A 187 12.10 -9.14 -19.63
CA ILE A 187 11.20 -9.64 -18.58
C ILE A 187 11.49 -8.87 -17.26
N PRO A 188 10.48 -8.23 -16.65
CA PRO A 188 10.64 -7.51 -15.38
C PRO A 188 10.64 -8.47 -14.17
N LEU A 189 11.58 -8.26 -13.25
CA LEU A 189 11.62 -8.82 -11.89
C LEU A 189 10.71 -8.03 -10.94
N LEU A 190 10.51 -8.50 -9.70
CA LEU A 190 9.65 -7.81 -8.72
C LEU A 190 10.20 -6.41 -8.38
N TYR A 191 11.52 -6.25 -8.28
CA TYR A 191 12.12 -4.94 -8.05
C TYR A 191 11.83 -3.95 -9.18
N ASP A 192 11.74 -4.41 -10.43
CA ASP A 192 11.39 -3.53 -11.55
C ASP A 192 9.96 -2.98 -11.40
N PHE A 193 9.02 -3.78 -10.91
CA PHE A 193 7.66 -3.29 -10.61
C PHE A 193 7.68 -2.22 -9.52
N TYR A 194 8.48 -2.45 -8.47
CA TYR A 194 8.62 -1.51 -7.35
C TYR A 194 9.25 -0.18 -7.79
N GLU A 195 10.42 -0.23 -8.44
CA GLU A 195 11.19 0.93 -8.89
C GLU A 195 10.41 1.78 -9.90
N ASN A 196 9.66 1.13 -10.81
CA ASN A 196 8.87 1.82 -11.82
C ASN A 196 7.51 2.30 -11.32
N GLN A 197 7.20 2.15 -10.02
CA GLN A 197 5.91 2.50 -9.43
C GLN A 197 4.71 1.87 -10.17
N GLU A 198 4.90 0.63 -10.63
CA GLU A 198 3.85 -0.23 -11.19
C GLU A 198 3.09 -0.92 -10.03
N ILE A 199 2.39 -2.03 -10.28
CA ILE A 199 1.70 -2.79 -9.23
C ILE A 199 2.68 -3.23 -8.13
N ASP A 200 2.30 -3.04 -6.86
CA ASP A 200 3.10 -3.45 -5.71
C ASP A 200 3.42 -4.97 -5.78
N PRO A 201 4.71 -5.38 -5.64
CA PRO A 201 5.12 -6.79 -5.65
C PRO A 201 4.32 -7.70 -4.72
N LEU A 202 3.85 -7.19 -3.57
CA LEU A 202 3.04 -7.97 -2.64
C LEU A 202 1.68 -8.36 -3.20
N VAL A 203 1.13 -7.55 -4.12
CA VAL A 203 -0.11 -7.88 -4.84
C VAL A 203 0.13 -9.03 -5.81
N ILE A 204 1.26 -9.03 -6.51
CA ILE A 204 1.66 -10.13 -7.40
C ILE A 204 1.81 -11.43 -6.60
N ILE A 205 2.56 -11.38 -5.49
CA ILE A 205 2.76 -12.54 -4.62
C ILE A 205 1.47 -13.02 -3.96
N ARG A 206 0.55 -12.12 -3.61
CA ARG A 206 -0.77 -12.54 -3.08
C ARG A 206 -1.56 -13.38 -4.09
N GLU A 207 -1.53 -13.01 -5.37
CA GLU A 207 -2.31 -13.68 -6.42
C GLU A 207 -1.64 -14.95 -6.98
N TYR A 208 -0.30 -14.99 -7.00
CA TYR A 208 0.49 -16.05 -7.65
C TYR A 208 1.36 -16.87 -6.68
N LYS A 209 1.48 -16.46 -5.41
CA LYS A 209 2.32 -17.06 -4.34
C LYS A 209 3.83 -16.90 -4.53
N THR A 210 4.34 -17.05 -5.75
CA THR A 210 5.78 -16.91 -6.07
C THR A 210 5.96 -16.18 -7.39
N TYR A 211 7.12 -15.55 -7.58
CA TYR A 211 7.49 -14.96 -8.87
C TYR A 211 7.58 -16.03 -9.96
N ASP A 212 8.04 -17.24 -9.62
CA ASP A 212 8.07 -18.37 -10.56
C ASP A 212 6.68 -18.71 -11.12
N ALA A 213 5.68 -18.89 -10.24
CA ALA A 213 4.31 -19.18 -10.66
C ALA A 213 3.68 -18.02 -11.46
N PHE A 214 4.05 -16.79 -11.13
CA PHE A 214 3.69 -15.61 -11.90
C PHE A 214 4.28 -15.66 -13.32
N MET A 215 5.57 -15.98 -13.48
CA MET A 215 6.22 -16.10 -14.79
C MET A 215 5.66 -17.23 -15.63
N GLN A 216 5.37 -18.39 -15.04
CA GLN A 216 4.69 -19.49 -15.74
C GLN A 216 3.34 -19.05 -16.31
N ALA A 217 2.58 -18.23 -15.56
CA ALA A 217 1.29 -17.71 -16.02
C ALA A 217 1.41 -16.65 -17.13
N MET A 218 2.44 -15.80 -17.08
CA MET A 218 2.63 -14.70 -18.04
C MET A 218 3.27 -15.16 -19.36
N GLU A 219 4.33 -15.97 -19.27
CA GLU A 219 5.17 -16.33 -20.42
C GLU A 219 4.90 -17.75 -20.95
N LYS A 220 4.17 -18.58 -20.19
CA LYS A 220 3.80 -19.95 -20.56
C LYS A 220 5.02 -20.74 -21.06
N GLU A 221 4.94 -21.33 -22.24
CA GLU A 221 5.99 -22.15 -22.86
C GLU A 221 7.32 -21.40 -23.11
N LYS A 222 7.29 -20.06 -23.18
CA LYS A 222 8.51 -19.25 -23.33
C LYS A 222 9.36 -19.22 -22.06
N TYR A 223 8.74 -19.49 -20.92
CA TYR A 223 9.42 -19.51 -19.63
C TYR A 223 9.79 -20.95 -19.25
N LYS A 224 11.08 -21.27 -19.45
CA LYS A 224 11.66 -22.52 -19.00
C LYS A 224 12.26 -22.31 -17.62
N ASN A 225 11.58 -22.83 -16.61
CA ASN A 225 12.09 -22.79 -15.25
C ASN A 225 12.76 -24.11 -14.88
N CYS A 226 13.95 -24.02 -14.28
CA CYS A 226 14.74 -25.16 -13.83
C CYS A 226 14.92 -25.16 -12.30
N LEU A 227 13.94 -24.63 -11.54
CA LEU A 227 13.97 -24.71 -10.08
C LEU A 227 13.57 -26.10 -9.59
N SER A 228 14.39 -26.64 -8.70
CA SER A 228 14.07 -27.78 -7.85
C SER A 228 12.92 -27.47 -6.88
N GLU A 229 12.29 -28.52 -6.35
CA GLU A 229 11.23 -28.36 -5.35
C GLU A 229 11.70 -27.64 -4.08
N GLN A 230 12.97 -27.85 -3.70
CA GLN A 230 13.59 -27.21 -2.54
C GLN A 230 13.78 -25.70 -2.73
N GLU A 231 14.13 -25.28 -3.94
CA GLU A 231 14.23 -23.86 -4.31
C GLU A 231 12.86 -23.19 -4.32
N LYS A 232 11.85 -23.84 -4.91
CA LYS A 232 10.47 -23.34 -4.91
C LYS A 232 9.94 -23.17 -3.49
N LEU A 233 10.18 -24.15 -2.62
CA LEU A 233 9.78 -24.12 -1.22
C LEU A 233 10.40 -22.93 -0.49
N THR A 234 11.69 -22.68 -0.71
CA THR A 234 12.41 -21.56 -0.10
C THR A 234 11.87 -20.22 -0.60
N LEU A 235 11.68 -20.07 -1.91
CA LEU A 235 11.14 -18.86 -2.51
C LEU A 235 9.69 -18.59 -2.06
N GLU A 236 8.86 -19.62 -1.91
CA GLU A 236 7.51 -19.49 -1.35
C GLU A 236 7.55 -18.94 0.08
N TYR A 237 8.42 -19.47 0.92
CA TYR A 237 8.56 -19.00 2.29
C TYR A 237 9.05 -17.55 2.35
N LEU A 238 10.11 -17.22 1.61
CA LEU A 238 10.67 -15.87 1.57
C LEU A 238 9.66 -14.85 1.02
N SER A 239 8.93 -15.20 -0.05
CA SER A 239 7.89 -14.36 -0.64
C SER A 239 6.74 -14.12 0.33
N LYS A 240 6.34 -15.14 1.08
CA LYS A 240 5.24 -15.04 2.06
C LYS A 240 5.67 -14.25 3.30
N THR A 241 6.87 -14.48 3.82
CA THR A 241 7.25 -14.06 5.18
C THR A 241 8.14 -12.83 5.22
N VAL A 242 9.04 -12.69 4.25
CA VAL A 242 10.16 -11.74 4.32
C VAL A 242 10.00 -10.58 3.33
N LEU A 243 9.41 -10.83 2.16
CA LEU A 243 9.25 -9.84 1.07
C LEU A 243 8.50 -8.56 1.48
N SER A 244 7.61 -8.61 2.48
CA SER A 244 6.85 -7.43 2.93
C SER A 244 7.75 -6.28 3.37
N GLY A 245 8.99 -6.58 3.78
CA GLY A 245 9.96 -5.59 4.23
C GLY A 245 9.50 -4.87 5.50
N VAL A 246 8.53 -5.42 6.24
CA VAL A 246 8.06 -4.80 7.49
C VAL A 246 9.15 -4.83 8.57
N ARG A 247 10.00 -5.85 8.53
CA ARG A 247 11.18 -6.04 9.37
C ARG A 247 12.40 -6.29 8.46
N PRO A 248 13.53 -5.57 8.66
CA PRO A 248 14.68 -5.68 7.76
C PRO A 248 15.66 -6.81 8.18
N ASP A 249 15.47 -7.42 9.35
CA ASP A 249 16.44 -8.29 10.01
C ASP A 249 16.76 -9.53 9.16
N GLU A 250 15.73 -10.26 8.72
CA GLU A 250 15.86 -11.42 7.84
C GLU A 250 16.54 -11.06 6.51
N LEU A 251 16.12 -9.93 5.93
CA LEU A 251 16.62 -9.45 4.65
C LEU A 251 18.10 -9.08 4.73
N ALA A 252 18.53 -8.47 5.85
CA ALA A 252 19.92 -8.12 6.10
C ALA A 252 20.80 -9.36 6.26
N ILE A 253 20.34 -10.37 7.01
CA ILE A 253 21.05 -11.66 7.16
C ILE A 253 21.15 -12.35 5.80
N LEU A 254 20.05 -12.48 5.06
CA LEU A 254 20.02 -13.09 3.73
C LEU A 254 20.97 -12.38 2.76
N GLY A 255 20.98 -11.04 2.75
CA GLY A 255 21.86 -10.25 1.91
C GLY A 255 23.35 -10.51 2.17
N GLN A 256 23.75 -10.69 3.43
CA GLN A 256 25.13 -11.09 3.73
C GLN A 256 25.42 -12.54 3.35
N LEU A 257 24.47 -13.47 3.56
CA LEU A 257 24.61 -14.89 3.21
C LEU A 257 24.65 -15.17 1.70
N LEU A 258 24.33 -14.18 0.85
CA LEU A 258 24.58 -14.30 -0.60
C LEU A 258 26.08 -14.37 -0.91
N HIS A 259 26.90 -13.68 -0.12
CA HIS A 259 28.33 -13.48 -0.41
C HIS A 259 29.26 -14.05 0.66
N LYS A 260 28.77 -14.25 1.89
CA LYS A 260 29.52 -14.78 3.02
C LYS A 260 28.98 -16.14 3.42
N ASP A 261 29.87 -17.09 3.70
CA ASP A 261 29.50 -18.42 4.23
C ASP A 261 29.15 -18.37 5.72
N GLN A 262 29.78 -17.44 6.45
CA GLN A 262 29.61 -17.28 7.88
C GLN A 262 29.50 -15.79 8.22
N ILE A 263 28.66 -15.50 9.21
CA ILE A 263 28.42 -14.16 9.72
C ILE A 263 28.63 -14.20 11.24
N ARG A 264 29.54 -13.36 11.72
CA ARG A 264 29.71 -13.09 13.15
C ARG A 264 28.66 -12.08 13.60
N ILE A 265 27.95 -12.37 14.69
CA ILE A 265 26.83 -11.53 15.15
C ILE A 265 27.29 -10.12 15.52
N GLU A 266 28.50 -9.98 16.07
CA GLU A 266 29.07 -8.67 16.39
C GLU A 266 29.29 -7.81 15.13
N ASP A 267 29.91 -8.38 14.09
CA ASP A 267 30.13 -7.67 12.81
C ASP A 267 28.81 -7.34 12.12
N PHE A 268 27.84 -8.27 12.21
CA PHE A 268 26.49 -8.02 11.70
C PHE A 268 25.84 -6.83 12.39
N ALA A 269 25.93 -6.74 13.72
CA ALA A 269 25.33 -5.64 14.48
C ALA A 269 25.94 -4.28 14.11
N GLU A 270 27.26 -4.22 13.88
CA GLU A 270 27.94 -3.00 13.43
C GLU A 270 27.49 -2.57 12.02
N GLU A 271 27.48 -3.51 11.06
CA GLU A 271 27.00 -3.24 9.69
C GLU A 271 25.52 -2.85 9.68
N TYR A 272 24.70 -3.50 10.51
CA TYR A 272 23.28 -3.23 10.66
C TYR A 272 23.05 -1.81 11.19
N LYS A 273 23.76 -1.40 12.25
CA LYS A 273 23.71 -0.03 12.80
C LYS A 273 24.11 1.01 11.75
N LYS A 274 25.15 0.74 10.97
CA LYS A 274 25.58 1.63 9.89
C LYS A 274 24.52 1.77 8.80
N LYS A 275 23.82 0.69 8.46
CA LYS A 275 22.84 0.66 7.37
C LYS A 275 21.48 1.27 7.77
N PHE A 276 21.01 1.01 8.98
CA PHE A 276 19.67 1.39 9.42
C PHE A 276 19.65 2.48 10.51
N GLY A 277 20.79 2.85 11.09
CA GLY A 277 20.90 3.92 12.07
C GLY A 277 20.50 3.55 13.51
N PHE A 278 20.19 2.27 13.79
CA PHE A 278 19.85 1.79 15.13
C PHE A 278 20.47 0.41 15.41
N GLU A 279 20.62 0.10 16.70
CA GLU A 279 21.24 -1.15 17.15
C GLU A 279 20.28 -2.33 17.07
N VAL A 280 20.84 -3.51 16.78
CA VAL A 280 20.11 -4.78 16.82
C VAL A 280 20.66 -5.64 17.95
N SER A 281 19.77 -6.15 18.80
CA SER A 281 20.16 -6.99 19.93
C SER A 281 20.43 -8.43 19.51
N ILE A 282 21.27 -9.14 20.26
CA ILE A 282 21.54 -10.57 20.03
C ILE A 282 20.25 -11.41 20.05
N ALA A 283 19.29 -11.05 20.91
CA ALA A 283 17.99 -11.73 20.97
C ALA A 283 17.20 -11.56 19.66
N GLN A 284 17.11 -10.34 19.14
CA GLN A 284 16.45 -10.06 17.85
C GLN A 284 17.12 -10.82 16.70
N VAL A 285 18.46 -10.88 16.67
CA VAL A 285 19.18 -11.67 15.65
C VAL A 285 18.83 -13.15 15.73
N LYS A 286 18.73 -13.72 16.95
CA LYS A 286 18.31 -15.11 17.14
C LYS A 286 16.88 -15.36 16.66
N ASP A 287 15.96 -14.42 16.92
CA ASP A 287 14.58 -14.52 16.44
C ASP A 287 14.53 -14.48 14.90
N ALA A 288 15.32 -13.60 14.27
CA ALA A 288 15.42 -13.54 12.80
C ALA A 288 16.01 -14.82 12.19
N VAL A 289 17.01 -15.41 12.86
CA VAL A 289 17.56 -16.73 12.52
C VAL A 289 16.48 -17.80 12.57
N GLN A 290 15.64 -17.85 13.61
CA GLN A 290 14.54 -18.81 13.69
C GLN A 290 13.52 -18.63 12.57
N VAL A 291 13.22 -17.38 12.19
CA VAL A 291 12.38 -17.09 11.02
C VAL A 291 13.02 -17.65 9.75
N LEU A 292 14.32 -17.45 9.53
CA LEU A 292 15.03 -17.99 8.36
C LEU A 292 15.25 -19.51 8.40
N GLN A 293 14.99 -20.14 9.54
CA GLN A 293 14.91 -21.60 9.68
C GLN A 293 13.49 -22.15 9.48
N GLY A 294 12.52 -21.30 9.14
CA GLY A 294 11.15 -21.73 8.82
C GLY A 294 10.21 -21.86 10.01
N HIS A 295 10.59 -21.39 11.20
CA HIS A 295 9.79 -21.54 12.42
C HIS A 295 8.59 -20.56 12.49
N PHE A 296 8.61 -19.48 11.70
CA PHE A 296 7.59 -18.43 11.77
C PHE A 296 6.33 -18.80 10.96
N VAL A 297 5.53 -19.68 11.54
CA VAL A 297 4.27 -20.16 10.96
C VAL A 297 3.18 -20.26 12.02
N SER A 298 1.93 -20.34 11.56
CA SER A 298 0.75 -20.40 12.43
C SER A 298 0.25 -21.83 12.66
N LYS A 299 0.53 -22.74 11.73
CA LYS A 299 0.00 -24.12 11.69
C LYS A 299 1.12 -25.14 11.64
N GLU A 300 0.91 -26.27 12.30
CA GLU A 300 1.87 -27.38 12.35
C GLU A 300 2.20 -27.94 10.95
N ALA A 301 1.21 -28.06 10.07
CA ALA A 301 1.44 -28.52 8.69
C ALA A 301 2.34 -27.56 7.88
N GLU A 302 2.25 -26.24 8.13
CA GLU A 302 3.17 -25.27 7.52
C GLU A 302 4.56 -25.39 8.13
N TYR A 303 4.66 -25.69 9.42
CA TYR A 303 5.95 -25.87 10.09
C TYR A 303 6.70 -27.07 9.51
N GLN A 304 6.04 -28.23 9.42
CA GLN A 304 6.63 -29.43 8.82
C GLN A 304 7.09 -29.22 7.37
N LYS A 305 6.41 -28.34 6.65
CA LYS A 305 6.78 -27.94 5.29
C LYS A 305 7.99 -27.00 5.29
N PHE A 306 7.98 -25.93 6.08
CA PHE A 306 8.98 -24.86 6.00
C PHE A 306 10.20 -25.03 6.91
N SER A 307 10.15 -25.92 7.91
CA SER A 307 11.31 -26.23 8.76
C SER A 307 12.48 -26.86 8.00
N ARG A 308 12.27 -27.21 6.72
CA ARG A 308 13.24 -27.84 5.82
C ARG A 308 13.74 -26.89 4.74
N ILE A 309 13.59 -25.56 4.87
CA ILE A 309 14.10 -24.63 3.85
C ILE A 309 15.63 -24.56 3.81
N ASP A 310 16.30 -25.03 4.86
CA ASP A 310 17.74 -25.27 4.96
C ASP A 310 18.60 -24.10 4.45
N ILE A 311 18.29 -22.88 4.89
CA ILE A 311 19.04 -21.67 4.51
C ILE A 311 20.32 -21.53 5.35
N LEU A 312 20.17 -21.66 6.67
CA LEU A 312 21.22 -21.41 7.64
C LEU A 312 21.12 -22.32 8.86
N GLU A 313 22.23 -22.45 9.56
CA GLU A 313 22.40 -23.16 10.82
C GLU A 313 23.10 -22.26 11.85
N SER A 314 22.81 -22.50 13.12
CA SER A 314 23.55 -21.90 14.25
C SER A 314 24.55 -22.93 14.77
N THR A 315 25.76 -22.95 14.20
CA THR A 315 26.76 -23.98 14.51
C THR A 315 27.55 -23.67 15.79
N ARG A 316 27.83 -22.39 16.08
CA ARG A 316 28.56 -21.93 17.27
C ARG A 316 27.89 -20.71 17.90
N PRO A 317 28.00 -20.50 19.23
CA PRO A 317 27.53 -19.26 19.86
C PRO A 317 28.15 -18.04 19.17
N GLY A 318 27.32 -17.09 18.74
CA GLY A 318 27.78 -15.86 18.08
C GLY A 318 28.02 -15.95 16.57
N MET A 319 27.79 -17.11 15.94
CA MET A 319 28.00 -17.31 14.50
C MET A 319 26.74 -17.84 13.80
N ILE A 320 26.43 -17.26 12.65
CA ILE A 320 25.42 -17.73 11.71
C ILE A 320 26.15 -18.33 10.52
N GLN A 321 25.79 -19.56 10.14
CA GLN A 321 26.45 -20.26 9.04
C GLN A 321 25.45 -20.65 7.95
N ARG A 322 25.84 -20.44 6.70
CA ARG A 322 25.11 -20.89 5.53
C ARG A 322 25.16 -22.42 5.41
N VAL A 323 24.02 -23.06 5.15
CA VAL A 323 24.00 -24.51 4.89
C VAL A 323 24.57 -24.80 3.52
N GLN A 324 25.32 -25.90 3.40
CA GLN A 324 25.95 -26.31 2.13
C GLN A 324 24.93 -26.50 0.99
N SER A 325 23.79 -27.12 1.27
CA SER A 325 22.71 -27.30 0.29
C SER A 325 22.12 -25.98 -0.21
N TYR A 326 22.14 -24.91 0.60
CA TYR A 326 21.75 -23.58 0.15
C TYR A 326 22.85 -22.92 -0.69
N ALA A 327 24.12 -23.08 -0.32
CA ALA A 327 25.25 -22.61 -1.11
C ALA A 327 25.24 -23.21 -2.54
N GLU A 328 24.95 -24.51 -2.65
CA GLU A 328 24.77 -25.19 -3.93
C GLU A 328 23.60 -24.61 -4.73
N ARG A 329 22.43 -24.42 -4.11
CA ARG A 329 21.27 -23.79 -4.76
C ARG A 329 21.56 -22.36 -5.23
N LEU A 330 22.37 -21.60 -4.50
CA LEU A 330 22.76 -20.25 -4.92
C LEU A 330 23.65 -20.23 -6.18
N THR A 331 24.23 -21.36 -6.59
CA THR A 331 24.89 -21.47 -7.91
C THR A 331 23.89 -21.49 -9.07
N HIS A 332 22.63 -21.83 -8.80
CA HIS A 332 21.58 -21.82 -9.80
C HIS A 332 21.10 -20.38 -10.04
N ARG A 333 21.42 -19.87 -11.24
CA ARG A 333 21.18 -18.47 -11.61
C ARG A 333 19.73 -18.00 -11.38
N GLN A 334 18.74 -18.82 -11.71
CA GLN A 334 17.32 -18.46 -11.55
C GLN A 334 16.92 -18.32 -10.07
N PHE A 335 17.42 -19.19 -9.21
CA PHE A 335 17.17 -19.14 -7.78
C PHE A 335 17.86 -17.93 -7.14
N TYR A 336 19.17 -17.76 -7.40
CA TYR A 336 19.93 -16.61 -6.91
C TYR A 336 19.26 -15.28 -7.29
N THR A 337 18.86 -15.14 -8.55
CA THR A 337 18.22 -13.90 -9.04
C THR A 337 16.93 -13.59 -8.28
N GLN A 338 16.08 -14.59 -8.01
CA GLN A 338 14.83 -14.38 -7.28
C GLN A 338 15.06 -14.09 -5.78
N VAL A 339 16.05 -14.72 -5.15
CA VAL A 339 16.41 -14.42 -3.75
C VAL A 339 16.94 -12.98 -3.65
N GLU A 340 17.85 -12.59 -4.54
CA GLU A 340 18.40 -11.24 -4.58
C GLU A 340 17.31 -10.18 -4.83
N ASP A 341 16.37 -10.47 -5.73
CA ASP A 341 15.23 -9.61 -6.05
C ASP A 341 14.29 -9.42 -4.84
N ILE A 342 13.97 -10.50 -4.11
CA ILE A 342 13.21 -10.41 -2.85
C ILE A 342 13.93 -9.53 -1.81
N ILE A 343 15.26 -9.70 -1.68
CA ILE A 343 16.07 -8.91 -0.75
C ILE A 343 16.02 -7.42 -1.14
N LYS A 344 16.22 -7.12 -2.43
CA LYS A 344 16.19 -5.74 -2.95
C LYS A 344 14.84 -5.07 -2.72
N VAL A 345 13.74 -5.73 -3.05
CA VAL A 345 12.38 -5.22 -2.80
C VAL A 345 12.17 -4.97 -1.31
N GLY A 346 12.43 -5.97 -0.47
CA GLY A 346 12.15 -5.87 0.97
C GLY A 346 12.97 -4.77 1.65
N ILE A 347 14.26 -4.66 1.35
CA ILE A 347 15.14 -3.63 1.94
C ILE A 347 14.74 -2.23 1.47
N THR A 348 14.53 -2.04 0.17
CA THR A 348 14.17 -0.72 -0.39
C THR A 348 12.84 -0.26 0.19
N ARG A 349 11.85 -1.16 0.22
CA ARG A 349 10.56 -0.90 0.84
C ARG A 349 10.70 -0.55 2.32
N TYR A 350 11.55 -1.25 3.07
CA TYR A 350 11.81 -0.90 4.46
C TYR A 350 12.39 0.51 4.61
N GLN A 351 13.39 0.85 3.81
CA GLN A 351 14.07 2.14 3.85
C GLN A 351 13.18 3.32 3.46
N GLU A 352 12.30 3.15 2.47
CA GLU A 352 11.42 4.22 2.01
C GLU A 352 10.17 4.35 2.87
N LYS A 353 9.59 3.22 3.30
CA LYS A 353 8.28 3.20 3.94
C LYS A 353 8.33 3.21 5.47
N TYR A 354 9.22 2.42 6.07
CA TYR A 354 9.19 2.17 7.52
C TYR A 354 10.29 2.92 8.26
N LEU A 355 11.49 3.01 7.69
CA LEU A 355 12.64 3.64 8.33
C LEU A 355 12.42 5.13 8.69
N PRO A 356 11.81 5.99 7.85
CA PRO A 356 11.68 7.42 8.16
C PRO A 356 10.78 7.72 9.36
N GLY A 357 9.83 6.83 9.66
CA GLY A 357 8.88 6.98 10.76
C GLY A 357 9.13 6.06 11.96
N ARG A 358 10.23 5.29 11.95
CA ARG A 358 10.56 4.36 13.03
C ARG A 358 11.21 5.09 14.21
N SER A 359 10.79 4.74 15.42
CA SER A 359 11.44 5.17 16.66
C SER A 359 12.35 4.05 17.20
N ALA A 360 13.37 4.42 17.99
CA ALA A 360 14.26 3.45 18.64
C ALA A 360 13.50 2.45 19.53
N ASP A 361 12.46 2.92 20.22
CA ASP A 361 11.73 2.14 21.23
C ASP A 361 10.46 1.47 20.70
N ASN A 362 10.08 1.75 19.45
CA ASN A 362 8.83 1.26 18.88
C ASN A 362 9.02 0.85 17.40
N PRO A 363 8.84 -0.44 17.05
CA PRO A 363 9.00 -0.91 15.67
C PRO A 363 7.85 -0.50 14.74
N PHE A 364 6.75 0.05 15.27
CA PHE A 364 5.58 0.45 14.50
C PHE A 364 5.63 1.92 14.11
N VAL A 365 5.37 2.19 12.83
CA VAL A 365 5.23 3.53 12.26
C VAL A 365 3.77 3.99 12.38
N LEU A 366 3.57 5.20 12.88
CA LEU A 366 2.23 5.78 13.04
C LEU A 366 1.47 5.82 11.72
N TYR A 367 0.21 5.40 11.77
CA TYR A 367 -0.77 5.39 10.67
C TYR A 367 -0.42 4.48 9.49
N GLU A 368 0.60 3.63 9.63
CA GLU A 368 0.83 2.53 8.69
C GLU A 368 -0.07 1.34 8.98
N LYS A 369 -0.36 0.54 7.93
CA LYS A 369 -1.17 -0.67 8.06
C LYS A 369 -0.31 -1.88 8.42
N TYR A 370 -0.74 -2.60 9.44
CA TYR A 370 -0.14 -3.84 9.90
C TYR A 370 -1.19 -4.93 10.03
N SER A 371 -0.86 -6.14 9.58
CA SER A 371 -1.63 -7.33 9.91
C SER A 371 -1.25 -7.85 11.30
N ARG A 372 -2.10 -8.71 11.88
CA ARG A 372 -1.76 -9.43 13.14
C ARG A 372 -0.49 -10.28 13.01
N ARG A 373 -0.22 -10.76 11.79
CA ARG A 373 1.00 -11.50 11.48
C ARG A 373 2.22 -10.59 11.54
N ASP A 374 2.13 -9.37 11.02
CA ASP A 374 3.20 -8.38 11.11
C ASP A 374 3.47 -7.99 12.56
N VAL A 375 2.43 -7.83 13.38
CA VAL A 375 2.58 -7.60 14.84
C VAL A 375 3.34 -8.75 15.49
N SER A 376 3.01 -10.01 15.14
CA SER A 376 3.72 -11.19 15.67
C SER A 376 5.20 -11.20 15.27
N LEU A 377 5.51 -10.77 14.05
CA LEU A 377 6.87 -10.68 13.53
C LEU A 377 7.65 -9.58 14.25
N LEU A 378 7.14 -8.34 14.25
CA LEU A 378 7.80 -7.17 14.85
C LEU A 378 8.04 -7.32 16.35
N MET A 379 7.14 -8.03 17.05
CA MET A 379 7.25 -8.26 18.49
C MET A 379 8.09 -9.49 18.87
N ASN A 380 8.75 -10.14 17.90
CA ASN A 380 9.63 -11.28 18.14
C ASN A 380 8.93 -12.42 18.89
N CYS A 381 7.75 -12.82 18.43
CA CYS A 381 6.96 -13.88 19.08
C CYS A 381 7.49 -15.30 18.82
N GLY A 382 8.51 -15.47 17.98
CA GLY A 382 9.04 -16.76 17.51
C GLY A 382 8.12 -17.52 16.53
N LYS A 383 6.81 -17.30 16.61
CA LYS A 383 5.79 -17.90 15.73
C LYS A 383 4.70 -16.90 15.35
N ASP A 384 3.92 -17.24 14.34
CA ASP A 384 2.77 -16.43 13.91
C ASP A 384 1.58 -16.65 14.85
N LEU A 385 1.27 -15.65 15.68
CA LEU A 385 0.18 -15.68 16.65
C LEU A 385 -1.13 -15.08 16.10
N SER A 386 -1.19 -14.75 14.80
CA SER A 386 -2.32 -14.04 14.21
C SER A 386 -3.68 -14.70 14.44
N SER A 387 -3.72 -16.04 14.48
CA SER A 387 -4.93 -16.83 14.72
C SER A 387 -5.52 -16.67 16.12
N ILE A 388 -4.73 -16.24 17.11
CA ILE A 388 -5.15 -16.11 18.51
C ILE A 388 -5.25 -14.66 19.00
N MET A 389 -5.09 -13.68 18.11
CA MET A 389 -5.21 -12.24 18.42
C MET A 389 -6.65 -11.74 18.21
N TYR A 390 -7.59 -12.27 19.00
CA TYR A 390 -9.01 -11.92 18.92
C TYR A 390 -9.30 -10.61 19.65
N GLY A 391 -9.19 -9.48 18.95
CA GLY A 391 -9.51 -8.14 19.48
C GLY A 391 -8.53 -7.59 20.52
N MET A 392 -7.84 -8.44 21.27
CA MET A 392 -6.74 -8.06 22.15
C MET A 392 -5.68 -9.17 22.21
N LYS A 393 -4.41 -8.78 22.34
CA LYS A 393 -3.34 -9.71 22.71
C LYS A 393 -2.28 -9.01 23.55
N ARG A 394 -1.97 -9.58 24.72
CA ARG A 394 -0.77 -9.25 25.48
C ARG A 394 0.43 -10.05 24.98
N ILE A 395 1.56 -9.37 24.79
CA ILE A 395 2.85 -9.91 24.37
C ILE A 395 3.91 -9.27 25.27
N LYS A 396 4.42 -10.02 26.26
CA LYS A 396 5.34 -9.52 27.29
C LYS A 396 4.75 -8.27 28.00
N ASP A 397 5.41 -7.14 27.89
CA ASP A 397 5.04 -5.87 28.52
C ASP A 397 4.06 -5.02 27.67
N ASP A 398 3.77 -5.48 26.45
CA ASP A 398 2.91 -4.80 25.49
C ASP A 398 1.53 -5.45 25.40
N VAL A 399 0.50 -4.63 25.24
CA VAL A 399 -0.84 -5.10 24.87
C VAL A 399 -1.30 -4.41 23.59
N PHE A 400 -1.84 -5.19 22.66
CA PHE A 400 -2.34 -4.74 21.38
C PHE A 400 -3.86 -4.88 21.36
N ILE A 401 -4.56 -3.77 21.09
CA ILE A 401 -6.01 -3.72 20.92
C ILE A 401 -6.32 -3.57 19.43
N PHE A 402 -7.14 -4.49 18.91
CA PHE A 402 -7.55 -4.54 17.51
C PHE A 402 -9.04 -4.23 17.40
N ILE A 403 -9.36 -3.14 16.72
CA ILE A 403 -10.74 -2.65 16.57
C ILE A 403 -11.16 -2.68 15.11
N THR A 404 -12.39 -3.15 14.87
CA THR A 404 -13.14 -2.87 13.64
C THR A 404 -14.10 -1.71 13.93
N TYR A 405 -13.94 -0.58 13.25
CA TYR A 405 -14.68 0.66 13.53
C TYR A 405 -16.16 0.57 13.13
N HIS A 406 -16.44 0.12 11.91
CA HIS A 406 -17.78 -0.26 11.45
C HIS A 406 -17.86 -1.78 11.34
N LYS A 407 -18.53 -2.39 12.32
CA LYS A 407 -18.87 -3.80 12.29
C LYS A 407 -20.00 -3.98 11.28
N GLU A 408 -19.90 -4.96 10.38
CA GLU A 408 -21.01 -5.26 9.48
C GLU A 408 -22.26 -5.60 10.32
N GLU A 409 -23.39 -4.99 9.98
CA GLU A 409 -24.67 -5.43 10.53
C GLU A 409 -24.91 -6.86 10.04
N SER A 410 -24.84 -7.82 10.96
CA SER A 410 -25.48 -9.12 10.76
C SER A 410 -26.90 -8.87 10.28
N GLN A 411 -27.40 -9.63 9.30
CA GLN A 411 -28.78 -9.58 8.78
C GLN A 411 -29.89 -9.84 9.83
N ASP A 412 -29.55 -9.81 11.12
CA ASP A 412 -30.46 -9.88 12.25
C ASP A 412 -30.57 -8.48 12.86
N GLU A 413 -31.79 -7.94 12.78
CA GLU A 413 -32.25 -6.67 13.34
C GLU A 413 -31.56 -6.32 14.67
N LYS A 414 -30.68 -5.30 14.65
CA LYS A 414 -30.16 -4.66 15.86
C LYS A 414 -30.82 -3.30 15.99
N ASN A 415 -31.63 -3.13 17.02
CA ASN A 415 -32.22 -1.84 17.40
C ASN A 415 -31.11 -0.89 17.87
N TYR A 416 -30.86 0.18 17.11
CA TYR A 416 -30.07 1.33 17.58
C TYR A 416 -31.04 2.42 18.07
N VAL A 417 -30.92 2.82 19.35
CA VAL A 417 -31.77 3.86 19.96
C VAL A 417 -31.16 5.26 19.75
N ASP A 418 -31.99 6.20 19.27
CA ASP A 418 -31.87 7.66 19.31
C ASP A 418 -30.47 8.32 19.23
N GLY A 419 -29.92 8.40 18.02
CA GLY A 419 -29.16 9.57 17.55
C GLY A 419 -27.80 9.90 18.21
N LYS A 420 -27.31 9.14 19.20
CA LYS A 420 -25.93 9.17 19.73
C LYS A 420 -25.50 7.76 20.15
N PRO A 421 -24.23 7.33 19.91
CA PRO A 421 -23.81 5.97 20.23
C PRO A 421 -23.73 5.70 21.74
N ASP A 422 -24.35 4.63 22.24
CA ASP A 422 -24.18 4.10 23.62
C ASP A 422 -22.84 3.31 23.80
N TYR A 423 -21.83 3.70 23.01
CA TYR A 423 -20.51 3.09 22.75
C TYR A 423 -20.50 1.66 22.18
N ALA A 424 -19.67 1.50 21.14
CA ALA A 424 -19.28 0.23 20.53
C ALA A 424 -17.96 0.34 19.73
N ASP A 425 -17.09 1.31 20.07
CA ASP A 425 -15.75 1.64 19.51
C ASP A 425 -15.72 2.94 18.67
N ALA A 426 -15.36 4.09 19.26
CA ALA A 426 -15.37 5.39 18.57
C ALA A 426 -14.36 6.42 19.11
N PHE A 427 -13.87 7.28 18.21
CA PHE A 427 -13.11 8.49 18.55
C PHE A 427 -14.07 9.62 18.92
N GLU A 428 -13.88 10.22 20.09
CA GLU A 428 -14.59 11.44 20.51
C GLU A 428 -13.93 12.68 19.90
N ASP A 429 -12.61 12.70 19.89
CA ASP A 429 -11.78 13.67 19.18
C ASP A 429 -10.52 12.98 18.65
N ASN A 430 -9.50 13.74 18.24
CA ASN A 430 -8.26 13.19 17.70
C ASN A 430 -7.31 12.59 18.77
N LEU A 431 -7.63 12.70 20.06
CA LEU A 431 -6.84 12.18 21.18
C LEU A 431 -7.60 11.18 22.05
N ILE A 432 -8.93 11.29 22.14
CA ILE A 432 -9.76 10.48 23.01
C ILE A 432 -10.49 9.42 22.20
N PHE A 433 -10.27 8.16 22.57
CA PHE A 433 -10.97 7.01 22.02
C PHE A 433 -11.72 6.27 23.12
N LYS A 434 -12.92 5.81 22.81
CA LYS A 434 -13.78 5.08 23.73
C LYS A 434 -14.11 3.71 23.15
N TRP A 435 -13.94 2.71 24.00
CA TRP A 435 -13.90 1.31 23.61
C TRP A 435 -14.67 0.45 24.63
N ASP A 436 -15.39 -0.54 24.12
CA ASP A 436 -16.04 -1.55 24.95
C ASP A 436 -15.24 -2.86 24.91
N SER A 437 -14.93 -3.41 26.08
CA SER A 437 -14.38 -4.77 26.14
C SER A 437 -15.35 -5.80 25.54
N GLN A 438 -14.82 -6.99 25.24
CA GLN A 438 -15.65 -8.10 24.76
C GLN A 438 -16.75 -8.46 25.76
N ILE A 439 -17.90 -8.90 25.24
CA ILE A 439 -19.02 -9.40 26.04
C ILE A 439 -18.53 -10.46 27.05
N GLY A 440 -18.89 -10.28 28.32
CA GLY A 440 -18.47 -11.15 29.42
C GLY A 440 -17.10 -10.80 30.03
N LYS A 441 -16.45 -9.71 29.60
CA LYS A 441 -15.14 -9.25 30.11
C LYS A 441 -15.28 -7.97 30.94
N GLY A 442 -15.78 -8.11 32.17
CA GLY A 442 -15.76 -7.03 33.16
C GLY A 442 -14.34 -6.64 33.61
N LEU A 443 -14.27 -5.62 34.47
CA LEU A 443 -13.04 -5.00 34.95
C LEU A 443 -12.11 -6.00 35.66
N ASP A 444 -12.70 -6.94 36.39
CA ASP A 444 -11.96 -7.97 37.14
C ASP A 444 -11.60 -9.19 36.30
N SER A 445 -11.97 -9.21 35.01
CA SER A 445 -11.64 -10.32 34.12
C SER A 445 -10.15 -10.37 33.80
N SER A 446 -9.61 -11.57 33.56
CA SER A 446 -8.22 -11.75 33.12
C SER A 446 -7.88 -10.92 31.88
N TYR A 447 -8.86 -10.75 30.99
CA TYR A 447 -8.77 -9.89 29.83
C TYR A 447 -8.43 -8.44 30.18
N MET A 448 -9.17 -7.84 31.12
CA MET A 448 -8.93 -6.45 31.52
C MET A 448 -7.69 -6.31 32.40
N GLN A 449 -7.36 -7.31 33.22
CA GLN A 449 -6.11 -7.32 33.99
C GLN A 449 -4.88 -7.35 33.08
N ASP A 450 -4.93 -8.10 31.97
CA ASP A 450 -3.87 -8.07 30.96
C ASP A 450 -3.72 -6.71 30.29
N VAL A 451 -4.84 -6.02 30.04
CA VAL A 451 -4.83 -4.67 29.46
C VAL A 451 -4.33 -3.63 30.45
N LEU A 452 -4.87 -3.61 31.66
CA LEU A 452 -4.56 -2.63 32.71
C LEU A 452 -3.11 -2.78 33.19
N GLY A 453 -2.64 -4.02 33.34
CA GLY A 453 -1.31 -4.36 33.84
C GLY A 453 -0.19 -4.33 32.81
N ALA A 454 -0.47 -4.01 31.54
CA ALA A 454 0.57 -3.86 30.52
C ALA A 454 1.27 -2.49 30.62
N ALA A 455 2.59 -2.47 30.48
CA ALA A 455 3.38 -1.24 30.53
C ALA A 455 3.10 -0.35 29.30
N ARG A 456 3.03 -0.97 28.11
CA ARG A 456 2.77 -0.29 26.84
C ARG A 456 1.48 -0.80 26.22
N LYS A 457 0.64 0.10 25.72
CA LYS A 457 -0.68 -0.22 25.18
C LYS A 457 -0.81 0.38 23.79
N HIS A 458 -1.19 -0.44 22.82
CA HIS A 458 -1.14 -0.11 21.39
C HIS A 458 -2.52 -0.25 20.78
N LEU A 459 -2.96 0.75 20.02
CA LEU A 459 -4.25 0.73 19.33
C LEU A 459 -4.05 0.49 17.83
N LEU A 460 -4.78 -0.49 17.29
CA LEU A 460 -4.86 -0.81 15.87
C LEU A 460 -6.32 -0.80 15.42
N VAL A 461 -6.64 -0.02 14.39
CA VAL A 461 -8.03 0.13 13.91
C VAL A 461 -8.12 -0.14 12.42
N LYS A 462 -9.11 -0.92 12.02
CA LYS A 462 -9.56 -1.06 10.62
C LYS A 462 -10.96 -0.50 10.48
N LYS A 463 -11.35 -0.06 9.28
CA LYS A 463 -12.68 0.53 9.06
C LYS A 463 -13.75 -0.56 9.06
N SER A 464 -13.57 -1.65 8.34
CA SER A 464 -14.59 -2.70 8.19
C SER A 464 -14.04 -4.13 8.31
N ASP A 465 -14.94 -5.12 8.31
CA ASP A 465 -14.55 -6.52 8.41
C ASP A 465 -13.89 -7.09 7.15
N ALA A 466 -14.17 -6.51 5.98
CA ALA A 466 -13.49 -6.80 4.72
C ALA A 466 -11.97 -6.57 4.77
N GLU A 467 -11.49 -5.76 5.72
CA GLU A 467 -10.08 -5.45 5.89
C GLU A 467 -9.31 -6.51 6.68
N THR A 468 -8.13 -6.88 6.15
CA THR A 468 -7.21 -7.82 6.79
C THR A 468 -6.15 -7.16 7.67
N SER A 469 -5.88 -5.87 7.45
CA SER A 469 -4.80 -5.10 8.10
C SER A 469 -5.37 -3.86 8.77
N PHE A 470 -4.71 -3.41 9.83
CA PHE A 470 -5.17 -2.35 10.71
C PHE A 470 -4.20 -1.18 10.65
N TYR A 471 -4.72 0.05 10.66
CA TYR A 471 -3.91 1.24 10.88
C TYR A 471 -3.41 1.26 12.33
N TYR A 472 -2.10 1.40 12.52
CA TYR A 472 -1.51 1.60 13.85
C TYR A 472 -1.72 3.05 14.29
N MET A 473 -2.49 3.24 15.36
CA MET A 473 -2.86 4.58 15.86
C MET A 473 -1.85 5.15 16.86
N GLY A 474 -0.92 4.32 17.34
CA GLY A 474 0.04 4.70 18.37
C GLY A 474 -0.25 4.09 19.72
N GLN A 475 0.52 4.56 20.71
CA GLN A 475 0.35 4.18 22.10
C GLN A 475 -0.69 5.04 22.81
N PHE A 476 -1.24 4.53 23.90
CA PHE A 476 -2.26 5.22 24.69
C PHE A 476 -2.18 4.90 26.18
N ASP A 477 -2.76 5.79 26.98
CA ASP A 477 -3.04 5.57 28.40
C ASP A 477 -4.53 5.39 28.66
N ILE A 478 -4.88 4.62 29.68
CA ILE A 478 -6.26 4.45 30.12
C ILE A 478 -6.59 5.58 31.10
N VAL A 479 -7.54 6.43 30.71
CA VAL A 479 -8.04 7.52 31.54
C VAL A 479 -9.10 7.02 32.51
N LYS A 480 -9.97 6.12 32.03
CA LYS A 480 -11.10 5.61 32.79
C LYS A 480 -11.45 4.19 32.35
N ALA A 481 -11.73 3.30 33.30
CA ALA A 481 -12.28 1.97 33.05
C ALA A 481 -13.39 1.70 34.08
N LEU A 482 -14.59 1.38 33.60
CA LEU A 482 -15.76 1.14 34.45
C LEU A 482 -16.50 -0.12 34.00
N ASN A 483 -16.95 -0.92 34.96
CA ASN A 483 -17.90 -1.99 34.70
C ASN A 483 -19.21 -1.40 34.15
N ALA A 484 -19.75 -2.05 33.12
CA ALA A 484 -21.05 -1.77 32.54
C ALA A 484 -21.69 -3.08 32.08
N GLN A 485 -22.90 -3.01 31.53
CA GLN A 485 -23.58 -4.17 30.98
C GLN A 485 -24.01 -3.90 29.55
N LYS A 486 -24.00 -4.96 28.73
CA LYS A 486 -24.44 -4.93 27.33
C LYS A 486 -25.22 -6.20 27.03
N GLU A 487 -26.28 -6.06 26.25
CA GLU A 487 -27.13 -7.18 25.85
C GLU A 487 -26.38 -8.08 24.84
N ASP A 488 -26.40 -9.40 25.05
CA ASP A 488 -25.90 -10.38 24.09
C ASP A 488 -26.94 -10.67 22.99
N ASN A 489 -26.53 -11.41 21.95
CA ASN A 489 -27.42 -11.79 20.84
C ASN A 489 -28.63 -12.66 21.27
N ARG A 490 -28.74 -13.04 22.55
CA ARG A 490 -29.85 -13.81 23.12
C ARG A 490 -30.70 -12.97 24.08
N GLY A 491 -30.51 -11.66 24.09
CA GLY A 491 -31.25 -10.73 24.93
C GLY A 491 -30.82 -10.70 26.40
N ARG A 492 -29.64 -11.24 26.74
CA ARG A 492 -29.16 -11.32 28.13
C ARG A 492 -28.13 -10.25 28.40
N MET A 493 -28.29 -9.54 29.51
CA MET A 493 -27.31 -8.56 29.98
C MET A 493 -26.04 -9.25 30.44
N GLN A 494 -24.92 -8.94 29.78
CA GLN A 494 -23.59 -9.45 30.07
C GLN A 494 -22.69 -8.32 30.55
N LEU A 495 -21.75 -8.65 31.44
CA LEU A 495 -20.80 -7.69 31.95
C LEU A 495 -19.78 -7.30 30.88
N ILE A 496 -19.51 -6.01 30.74
CA ILE A 496 -18.47 -5.43 29.90
C ILE A 496 -17.71 -4.36 30.69
N THR A 497 -16.62 -3.86 30.12
CA THR A 497 -15.88 -2.71 30.64
C THR A 497 -15.89 -1.61 29.60
N LYS A 498 -16.45 -0.45 29.95
CA LYS A 498 -16.33 0.77 29.15
C LYS A 498 -15.00 1.43 29.47
N VAL A 499 -14.14 1.59 28.47
CA VAL A 499 -12.79 2.13 28.60
C VAL A 499 -12.70 3.44 27.82
N THR A 500 -12.18 4.48 28.47
CA THR A 500 -11.77 5.74 27.83
C THR A 500 -10.26 5.79 27.83
N ILE A 501 -9.67 5.93 26.63
CA ILE A 501 -8.24 6.00 26.43
C ILE A 501 -7.85 7.35 25.85
N LYS A 502 -6.62 7.79 26.17
CA LYS A 502 -5.99 8.98 25.62
C LYS A 502 -4.76 8.56 24.83
N MET A 503 -4.79 8.84 23.54
CA MET A 503 -3.67 8.60 22.62
C MET A 503 -2.48 9.50 22.99
N HIS A 504 -1.27 8.97 22.86
CA HIS A 504 -0.03 9.74 23.03
C HIS A 504 0.21 10.72 21.88
N HIS A 505 -0.33 10.39 20.69
CA HIS A 505 -0.25 11.22 19.49
C HIS A 505 -1.66 11.50 18.95
N ALA A 506 -1.91 12.75 18.57
CA ALA A 506 -3.18 13.13 17.96
C ALA A 506 -3.34 12.44 16.60
N VAL A 507 -4.43 11.68 16.42
CA VAL A 507 -4.77 10.99 15.18
C VAL A 507 -4.94 12.02 14.06
N ARG A 508 -4.32 11.76 12.91
CA ARG A 508 -4.43 12.64 11.74
C ARG A 508 -5.88 12.79 11.31
N GLU A 509 -6.24 14.02 10.96
CA GLU A 509 -7.61 14.38 10.60
C GLU A 509 -8.11 13.63 9.36
N ASP A 510 -7.24 13.40 8.38
CA ASP A 510 -7.58 12.65 7.15
C ASP A 510 -8.03 11.21 7.46
N LEU A 511 -7.37 10.57 8.44
CA LEU A 511 -7.68 9.22 8.89
C LEU A 511 -8.93 9.19 9.76
N LEU A 512 -9.10 10.18 10.65
CA LEU A 512 -10.28 10.30 11.49
C LEU A 512 -11.56 10.49 10.64
N ARG A 513 -11.53 11.41 9.67
CA ARG A 513 -12.63 11.63 8.71
C ARG A 513 -12.95 10.37 7.91
N TYR A 514 -11.92 9.63 7.48
CA TYR A 514 -12.11 8.36 6.79
C TYR A 514 -12.80 7.32 7.67
N LEU A 515 -12.33 7.12 8.91
CA LEU A 515 -12.94 6.19 9.85
C LEU A 515 -14.38 6.57 10.18
N GLN A 516 -14.68 7.85 10.40
CA GLN A 516 -16.03 8.33 10.76
C GLN A 516 -17.02 8.39 9.58
N SER A 517 -16.55 8.26 8.33
CA SER A 517 -17.44 8.31 7.17
C SER A 517 -18.39 7.10 7.10
N ASN A 518 -19.66 7.31 6.74
CA ASN A 518 -20.64 6.21 6.60
C ASN A 518 -20.48 5.35 5.33
N ILE A 519 -19.36 5.48 4.62
CA ILE A 519 -19.10 4.73 3.39
C ILE A 519 -18.62 3.33 3.79
N THR A 520 -19.52 2.37 3.75
CA THR A 520 -19.21 0.94 3.94
C THR A 520 -18.50 0.37 2.71
N ALA A 521 -17.63 -0.61 2.96
CA ALA A 521 -16.79 -1.26 1.95
C ALA A 521 -17.57 -2.22 1.06
#